data_AF-A0A257Z0R4-F1
#
_entry.id   AF-A0A257Z0R4-F1
#
_cell.length_a   1.000
_cell.length_b   1.000
_cell.length_c   1.000
_cell.angle_alpha   90.00
_cell.angle_beta   90.00
_cell.angle_gamma   90.00
#
_symmetry.space_group_name_H-M   'P 1'
#
loop_
_entity.id
_entity.type
_entity.pdbx_description
1 polymer ?
#
loop_
_entity_poly.entity_id
_entity_poly.type
_entity_poly.pdbx_seq_one_letter_code
_entity_poly.pdbx_strand_id
1 'polypeptide(L)'
;MRIRGLFLLCISLIGSVAVAGGVIFAVGEWTKWTNATDARAVMHVFADLARLTENLSLERGDYNQALLTEAAATTKPSTQKVNETLAAMEVARKQLPADTAQVFNAPYDKLVAAIQASRALADPEIAKPGSARDRSVQARYVSNATALLVETARLSDMLEIEIATDNQMIGKLAGLARYSLMLRDIGGRRSTMLTSYFGNPKPFTPAQVEQFYIFEGQIRTVWSMLEHASSELEELPGITAGTQKAKAEFIDLLGKRTQEVFQNILQNKDTGFAIDSWRAFVRPPLAASLAPRNAAFDAAEALSVAQISSARMAFTLAVGVCGLILLLVLGFGLFITRRVVQPIREMAIGIEQIAQGVL
;
A
#
# COMPACT_ATOMS: atom_id res chain seq x y z
N MET A 1 -24.33 -50.24 -35.52
CA MET A 1 -24.43 -49.32 -34.35
C MET A 1 -23.10 -48.90 -33.72
N ARG A 2 -22.00 -49.67 -33.79
CA ARG A 2 -20.72 -49.36 -33.10
C ARG A 2 -19.94 -48.13 -33.62
N ILE A 3 -20.03 -47.81 -34.91
CA ILE A 3 -19.25 -46.72 -35.54
C ILE A 3 -19.70 -45.33 -35.06
N ARG A 4 -21.01 -45.09 -34.89
CA ARG A 4 -21.56 -43.83 -34.35
C ARG A 4 -21.03 -43.54 -32.94
N GLY A 5 -21.10 -44.56 -32.08
CA GLY A 5 -20.61 -44.46 -30.70
C GLY A 5 -19.12 -44.13 -30.68
N LEU A 6 -18.33 -44.75 -31.55
CA LEU A 6 -16.90 -44.51 -31.66
C LEU A 6 -16.57 -43.07 -32.10
N PHE A 7 -17.22 -42.55 -33.15
CA PHE A 7 -16.96 -41.18 -33.62
C PHE A 7 -17.36 -40.11 -32.60
N LEU A 8 -18.55 -40.25 -32.00
CA LEU A 8 -18.99 -39.33 -30.94
C LEU A 8 -18.06 -39.41 -29.73
N LEU A 9 -17.65 -40.61 -29.33
CA LEU A 9 -16.72 -40.80 -28.22
C LEU A 9 -15.35 -40.15 -28.50
N CYS A 10 -14.79 -40.30 -29.71
CA CYS A 10 -13.52 -39.66 -30.07
C CYS A 10 -13.62 -38.12 -30.06
N ILE A 11 -14.68 -37.55 -30.65
CA ILE A 11 -14.87 -36.09 -30.70
C ILE A 11 -15.15 -35.53 -29.30
N SER A 12 -15.97 -36.22 -28.51
CA SER A 12 -16.21 -35.86 -27.12
C SER A 12 -14.93 -35.93 -26.30
N LEU A 13 -14.08 -36.96 -26.48
CA LEU A 13 -12.82 -37.08 -25.75
C LEU A 13 -11.86 -35.93 -26.07
N ILE A 14 -11.67 -35.62 -27.36
CA ILE A 14 -10.82 -34.50 -27.80
C ILE A 14 -11.38 -33.17 -27.28
N GLY A 15 -12.69 -32.97 -27.41
CA GLY A 15 -13.39 -31.80 -26.90
C GLY A 15 -13.24 -31.64 -25.39
N SER A 16 -13.39 -32.73 -24.63
CA SER A 16 -13.24 -32.73 -23.18
C SER A 16 -11.83 -32.36 -22.73
N VAL A 17 -10.79 -32.87 -23.40
CA VAL A 17 -9.40 -32.52 -23.10
C VAL A 17 -9.14 -31.03 -23.39
N ALA A 18 -9.62 -30.53 -24.53
CA ALA A 18 -9.47 -29.13 -24.91
C ALA A 18 -10.19 -28.18 -23.92
N VAL A 19 -11.42 -28.53 -23.53
CA VAL A 19 -12.19 -27.77 -22.53
C VAL A 19 -11.51 -27.84 -21.16
N ALA A 20 -11.01 -29.00 -20.73
CA ALA A 20 -10.30 -29.13 -19.46
C ALA A 20 -9.06 -28.23 -19.41
N GLY A 21 -8.24 -28.22 -20.47
CA GLY A 21 -7.10 -27.30 -20.58
C GLY A 21 -7.52 -25.84 -20.55
N GLY A 22 -8.59 -25.48 -21.27
CA GLY A 22 -9.14 -24.12 -21.28
C GLY A 22 -9.68 -23.68 -19.91
N VAL A 23 -10.31 -24.58 -19.15
CA VAL A 23 -10.78 -24.32 -17.79
C VAL A 23 -9.60 -24.08 -16.84
N ILE A 24 -8.54 -24.90 -16.89
CA ILE A 24 -7.34 -24.70 -16.06
C ILE A 24 -6.72 -23.33 -16.35
N PHE A 25 -6.61 -22.96 -17.64
CA PHE A 25 -6.11 -21.66 -18.05
C PHE A 25 -7.01 -20.51 -17.55
N ALA A 26 -8.33 -20.63 -17.72
CA ALA A 26 -9.29 -19.65 -17.23
C ALA A 26 -9.22 -19.47 -15.71
N VAL A 27 -9.09 -20.56 -14.95
CA VAL A 27 -8.91 -20.50 -13.49
C VAL A 27 -7.62 -19.77 -13.14
N GLY A 28 -6.51 -20.04 -13.86
CA GLY A 28 -5.26 -19.32 -13.66
C GLY A 28 -5.37 -17.81 -13.89
N GLU A 29 -6.03 -17.39 -14.96
CA GLU A 29 -6.25 -15.97 -15.26
C GLU A 29 -7.25 -15.30 -14.29
N TRP A 30 -8.25 -16.05 -13.81
CA TRP A 30 -9.13 -15.61 -12.75
C TRP A 30 -8.36 -15.35 -11.45
N THR A 31 -7.50 -16.28 -11.02
CA THR A 31 -6.67 -16.11 -9.82
C THR A 31 -5.72 -14.92 -9.96
N LYS A 32 -5.08 -14.73 -11.12
CA LYS A 32 -4.24 -13.54 -11.35
C LYS A 32 -5.05 -12.24 -11.25
N TRP A 33 -6.26 -12.24 -11.80
CA TRP A 33 -7.15 -11.08 -11.72
C TRP A 33 -7.53 -10.79 -10.26
N THR A 34 -7.98 -11.79 -9.51
CA THR A 34 -8.35 -11.60 -8.09
C THR A 34 -7.16 -11.12 -7.27
N ASN A 35 -6.01 -11.78 -7.35
CA ASN A 35 -4.83 -11.40 -6.59
C ASN A 35 -4.35 -9.97 -6.92
N ALA A 36 -4.42 -9.55 -8.19
CA ALA A 36 -4.06 -8.18 -8.57
C ALA A 36 -5.07 -7.15 -8.07
N THR A 37 -6.37 -7.48 -8.06
CA THR A 37 -7.41 -6.63 -7.48
C THR A 37 -7.26 -6.49 -5.97
N ASP A 38 -7.00 -7.61 -5.29
CA ASP A 38 -6.85 -7.69 -3.84
C ASP A 38 -5.61 -6.93 -3.39
N ALA A 39 -4.44 -7.22 -3.97
CA ALA A 39 -3.19 -6.50 -3.69
C ALA A 39 -3.32 -4.98 -3.91
N ARG A 40 -4.07 -4.55 -4.95
CA ARG A 40 -4.35 -3.13 -5.20
C ARG A 40 -5.20 -2.51 -4.10
N ALA A 41 -6.25 -3.19 -3.66
CA ALA A 41 -7.11 -2.70 -2.58
C ALA A 41 -6.33 -2.57 -1.27
N VAL A 42 -5.53 -3.59 -0.92
CA VAL A 42 -4.67 -3.56 0.26
C VAL A 42 -3.63 -2.44 0.16
N MET A 43 -3.01 -2.25 -1.02
CA MET A 43 -2.04 -1.18 -1.25
C MET A 43 -2.64 0.23 -1.12
N HIS A 44 -3.89 0.44 -1.52
CA HIS A 44 -4.59 1.72 -1.28
C HIS A 44 -4.74 2.01 0.23
N VAL A 45 -5.15 1.01 1.01
CA VAL A 45 -5.29 1.16 2.48
C VAL A 45 -3.91 1.41 3.13
N PHE A 46 -2.87 0.71 2.67
CA PHE A 46 -1.50 0.95 3.12
C PHE A 46 -1.03 2.37 2.80
N ALA A 47 -1.30 2.87 1.59
CA ALA A 47 -0.96 4.22 1.18
C ALA A 47 -1.68 5.29 2.00
N ASP A 48 -2.95 5.06 2.34
CA ASP A 48 -3.70 5.97 3.19
C ASP A 48 -3.22 5.94 4.65
N LEU A 49 -2.84 4.78 5.20
CA LEU A 49 -2.19 4.69 6.51
C LEU A 49 -0.85 5.44 6.57
N ALA A 50 -0.07 5.36 5.49
CA ALA A 50 1.19 6.09 5.37
C ALA A 50 0.95 7.62 5.39
N ARG A 51 -0.09 8.10 4.69
CA ARG A 51 -0.52 9.50 4.73
C ARG A 51 -1.09 9.88 6.10
N LEU A 52 -1.82 8.98 6.74
CA LEU A 52 -2.39 9.19 8.07
C LEU A 52 -1.27 9.38 9.11
N THR A 53 -0.22 8.55 9.05
CA THR A 53 0.96 8.66 9.93
C THR A 53 1.66 10.01 9.76
N GLU A 54 1.81 10.48 8.53
CA GLU A 54 2.37 11.81 8.23
C GLU A 54 1.49 12.94 8.79
N ASN A 55 0.19 12.89 8.53
CA ASN A 55 -0.76 13.91 8.98
C ASN A 55 -0.92 13.93 10.50
N LEU A 56 -0.94 12.77 11.16
CA LEU A 56 -0.94 12.65 12.63
C LEU A 56 0.34 13.20 13.24
N SER A 57 1.48 13.00 12.59
CA SER A 57 2.76 13.55 13.07
C SER A 57 2.76 15.08 13.05
N LEU A 58 2.15 15.69 12.03
CA LEU A 58 1.97 17.14 11.92
C LEU A 58 0.96 17.64 12.99
N GLU A 59 -0.21 17.01 13.06
CA GLU A 59 -1.26 17.36 14.03
C GLU A 59 -0.74 17.29 15.47
N ARG A 60 0.01 16.24 15.82
CA ARG A 60 0.69 16.11 17.12
C ARG A 60 1.56 17.32 17.43
N GLY A 61 2.32 17.79 16.45
CA GLY A 61 3.19 18.95 16.59
C GLY A 61 2.40 20.21 16.93
N ASP A 62 1.32 20.46 16.18
CA ASP A 62 0.47 21.64 16.36
C ASP A 62 -0.25 21.63 17.72
N TYR A 63 -0.80 20.48 18.12
CA TYR A 63 -1.42 20.31 19.44
C TYR A 63 -0.43 20.46 20.59
N ASN A 64 0.77 19.86 20.49
CA ASN A 64 1.78 20.01 21.53
C ASN A 64 2.23 21.48 21.67
N GLN A 65 2.39 22.19 20.54
CA GLN A 65 2.72 23.62 20.57
C GLN A 65 1.60 24.45 21.20
N ALA A 66 0.33 24.16 20.89
CA ALA A 66 -0.81 24.84 21.48
C ALA A 66 -0.88 24.59 23.01
N LEU A 67 -0.61 23.36 23.46
CA LEU A 67 -0.57 23.01 24.88
C LEU A 67 0.60 23.65 25.64
N LEU A 68 1.71 23.97 24.96
CA LEU A 68 2.88 24.66 25.53
C LEU A 68 2.74 26.18 25.59
N THR A 69 1.89 26.77 24.76
CA THR A 69 1.77 28.23 24.63
C THR A 69 0.98 28.80 25.82
N GLU A 70 1.53 29.77 26.56
CA GLU A 70 0.90 30.34 27.76
C GLU A 70 -0.46 30.99 27.49
N ALA A 71 -0.62 31.65 26.34
CA ALA A 71 -1.89 32.20 25.94
C ALA A 71 -2.90 31.09 25.62
N ALA A 72 -4.17 31.32 25.97
CA ALA A 72 -5.26 30.50 25.45
C ALA A 72 -5.28 30.60 23.92
N ALA A 73 -5.41 29.46 23.23
CA ALA A 73 -5.49 29.48 21.78
C ALA A 73 -6.85 30.04 21.35
N THR A 74 -6.84 30.99 20.41
CA THR A 74 -8.06 31.54 19.80
C THR A 74 -8.63 30.62 18.71
N THR A 75 -7.79 29.75 18.17
CA THR A 75 -8.16 28.74 17.17
C THR A 75 -7.59 27.38 17.58
N LYS A 76 -8.36 26.32 17.32
CA LYS A 76 -7.88 24.95 17.53
C LYS A 76 -6.87 24.57 16.44
N PRO A 77 -5.92 23.67 16.75
CA PRO A 77 -5.11 23.01 15.72
C PRO A 77 -6.01 22.40 14.63
N SER A 78 -5.58 22.47 13.38
CA SER A 78 -6.35 21.91 12.27
C SER A 78 -6.31 20.38 12.29
N THR A 79 -7.48 19.74 12.24
CA THR A 79 -7.62 18.28 12.11
C THR A 79 -8.00 17.86 10.70
N GLN A 80 -8.03 18.81 9.75
CA GLN A 80 -8.62 18.62 8.43
C GLN A 80 -7.97 17.47 7.66
N LYS A 81 -6.64 17.50 7.50
CA LYS A 81 -5.91 16.48 6.72
C LYS A 81 -6.06 15.08 7.29
N VAL A 82 -6.05 14.94 8.62
CA VAL A 82 -6.27 13.64 9.27
C VAL A 82 -7.70 13.17 9.00
N ASN A 83 -8.71 14.04 9.15
CA ASN A 83 -10.10 13.68 8.89
C ASN A 83 -10.35 13.31 7.41
N GLU A 84 -9.75 14.03 6.47
CA GLU A 84 -9.78 13.70 5.04
C GLU A 84 -9.15 12.32 4.77
N THR A 85 -8.02 12.02 5.40
CA THR A 85 -7.36 10.71 5.26
C THR A 85 -8.22 9.59 5.85
N LEU A 86 -8.82 9.79 7.03
CA LEU A 86 -9.73 8.82 7.65
C LEU A 86 -10.97 8.58 6.78
N ALA A 87 -11.53 9.62 6.18
CA ALA A 87 -12.66 9.49 5.27
C ALA A 87 -12.29 8.70 4.00
N ALA A 88 -11.10 8.93 3.43
CA ALA A 88 -10.59 8.13 2.31
C ALA A 88 -10.42 6.66 2.70
N MET A 89 -9.84 6.39 3.89
CA MET A 89 -9.68 5.05 4.43
C MET A 89 -11.01 4.31 4.64
N GLU A 90 -12.07 5.00 5.09
CA GLU A 90 -13.41 4.40 5.22
C GLU A 90 -13.96 3.89 3.89
N VAL A 91 -13.59 4.53 2.78
CA VAL A 91 -13.96 4.08 1.43
C VAL A 91 -13.05 2.95 0.98
N ALA A 92 -11.74 3.10 1.13
CA ALA A 92 -10.74 2.13 0.67
C ALA A 92 -10.88 0.78 1.39
N ARG A 93 -11.06 0.77 2.71
CA ARG A 93 -11.13 -0.46 3.51
C ARG A 93 -12.33 -1.37 3.17
N LYS A 94 -13.38 -0.81 2.55
CA LYS A 94 -14.53 -1.59 2.07
C LYS A 94 -14.22 -2.45 0.85
N GLN A 95 -13.10 -2.18 0.19
CA GLN A 95 -12.61 -2.96 -0.95
C GLN A 95 -11.61 -4.04 -0.53
N LEU A 96 -11.28 -4.15 0.77
CA LEU A 96 -10.36 -5.17 1.25
C LEU A 96 -10.92 -6.58 1.03
N PRO A 97 -10.04 -7.56 0.75
CA PRO A 97 -10.39 -8.98 0.82
C PRO A 97 -10.98 -9.34 2.19
N ALA A 98 -11.87 -10.33 2.23
CA ALA A 98 -12.66 -10.63 3.43
C ALA A 98 -11.80 -11.04 4.64
N ASP A 99 -10.76 -11.82 4.39
CA ASP A 99 -9.74 -12.24 5.35
C ASP A 99 -8.91 -11.06 5.85
N THR A 100 -8.39 -10.21 4.95
CA THR A 100 -7.68 -9.00 5.35
C THR A 100 -8.58 -8.06 6.16
N ALA A 101 -9.83 -7.87 5.72
CA ALA A 101 -10.82 -7.03 6.39
C ALA A 101 -11.15 -7.54 7.81
N GLN A 102 -11.21 -8.86 8.00
CA GLN A 102 -11.49 -9.49 9.28
C GLN A 102 -10.43 -9.14 10.34
N VAL A 103 -9.16 -9.08 9.95
CA VAL A 103 -8.05 -8.76 10.86
C VAL A 103 -7.77 -7.26 10.95
N PHE A 104 -8.08 -6.48 9.91
CA PHE A 104 -7.76 -5.06 9.84
C PHE A 104 -8.80 -4.15 10.51
N ASN A 105 -10.10 -4.40 10.30
CA ASN A 105 -11.14 -3.43 10.61
C ASN A 105 -11.24 -3.09 12.10
N ALA A 106 -11.21 -4.09 12.98
CA ALA A 106 -11.35 -3.83 14.42
C ALA A 106 -10.15 -3.06 15.03
N PRO A 107 -8.88 -3.39 14.71
CA PRO A 107 -7.74 -2.55 15.07
C PRO A 107 -7.81 -1.12 14.51
N TYR A 108 -8.25 -0.96 13.25
CA TYR A 108 -8.41 0.35 12.64
C TYR A 108 -9.50 1.18 13.34
N ASP A 109 -10.66 0.60 13.64
CA ASP A 109 -11.74 1.31 14.36
C ASP A 109 -11.26 1.77 15.76
N LYS A 110 -10.44 0.95 16.45
CA LYS A 110 -9.80 1.33 17.71
C LYS A 110 -8.82 2.49 17.55
N LEU A 111 -8.03 2.50 16.47
CA LEU A 111 -7.12 3.59 16.15
C LEU A 111 -7.91 4.90 15.95
N VAL A 112 -8.99 4.87 15.17
CA VAL A 112 -9.85 6.04 14.93
C VAL A 112 -10.44 6.58 16.24
N ALA A 113 -10.97 5.70 17.09
CA ALA A 113 -11.50 6.09 18.40
C ALA A 113 -10.40 6.70 19.29
N ALA A 114 -9.18 6.16 19.26
CA ALA A 114 -8.06 6.67 20.04
C ALA A 114 -7.56 8.04 19.54
N ILE A 115 -7.59 8.29 18.23
CA ILE A 115 -7.31 9.63 17.65
C ILE A 115 -8.31 10.65 18.22
N GLN A 116 -9.61 10.33 18.18
CA GLN A 116 -10.66 11.21 18.68
C GLN A 116 -10.53 11.45 20.20
N ALA A 117 -10.25 10.41 20.98
CA ALA A 117 -10.03 10.51 22.41
C ALA A 117 -8.81 11.39 22.76
N SER A 118 -7.72 11.30 21.99
CA SER A 118 -6.53 12.13 22.17
C SER A 118 -6.84 13.61 21.93
N ARG A 119 -7.62 13.94 20.90
CA ARG A 119 -8.09 15.31 20.65
C ARG A 119 -9.00 15.82 21.75
N ALA A 120 -9.98 15.01 22.17
CA ALA A 120 -10.91 15.34 23.24
C ALA A 120 -10.21 15.59 24.59
N LEU A 121 -9.08 14.94 24.84
CA LEU A 121 -8.22 15.19 26.00
C LEU A 121 -7.56 16.58 25.94
N ALA A 122 -7.07 17.01 24.78
CA ALA A 122 -6.28 18.24 24.63
C ALA A 122 -7.10 19.50 24.36
N ASP A 123 -8.19 19.39 23.58
CA ASP A 123 -9.01 20.52 23.13
C ASP A 123 -9.48 21.44 24.28
N PRO A 124 -10.00 20.93 25.42
CA PRO A 124 -10.43 21.79 26.52
C PRO A 124 -9.29 22.54 27.19
N GLU A 125 -8.08 21.96 27.25
CA GLU A 125 -6.92 22.58 27.88
C GLU A 125 -6.30 23.66 27.00
N ILE A 126 -6.25 23.43 25.68
CA ILE A 126 -5.76 24.41 24.71
C ILE A 126 -6.55 25.73 24.77
N ALA A 127 -7.85 25.65 25.07
CA ALA A 127 -8.73 26.81 25.22
C ALA A 127 -8.51 27.61 26.52
N LYS A 128 -7.67 27.13 27.45
CA LYS A 128 -7.37 27.80 28.72
C LYS A 128 -6.01 28.51 28.66
N PRO A 129 -5.80 29.58 29.43
CA PRO A 129 -4.45 30.09 29.71
C PRO A 129 -3.60 29.04 30.44
N GLY A 130 -2.29 29.05 30.24
CA GLY A 130 -1.35 28.06 30.78
C GLY A 130 -1.46 27.86 32.30
N SER A 131 -1.72 28.94 33.05
CA SER A 131 -1.93 28.90 34.50
C SER A 131 -3.17 28.14 34.97
N ALA A 132 -4.17 27.99 34.10
CA ALA A 132 -5.43 27.31 34.39
C ALA A 132 -5.51 25.89 33.79
N ARG A 133 -4.45 25.42 33.13
CA ARG A 133 -4.40 24.08 32.52
C ARG A 133 -4.05 23.00 33.53
N ASP A 134 -4.60 21.81 33.31
CA ASP A 134 -4.06 20.60 33.95
C ASP A 134 -2.68 20.27 33.35
N ARG A 135 -1.63 20.42 34.17
CA ARG A 135 -0.23 20.19 33.76
C ARG A 135 0.04 18.75 33.34
N SER A 136 -0.79 17.79 33.74
CA SER A 136 -0.64 16.39 33.35
C SER A 136 -1.11 16.11 31.92
N VAL A 137 -2.01 16.92 31.38
CA VAL A 137 -2.64 16.68 30.07
C VAL A 137 -1.62 16.75 28.94
N GLN A 138 -0.65 17.67 29.00
CA GLN A 138 0.37 17.77 27.97
C GLN A 138 1.17 16.46 27.83
N ALA A 139 1.69 15.95 28.94
CA ALA A 139 2.47 14.71 28.94
C ALA A 139 1.63 13.52 28.45
N ARG A 140 0.37 13.42 28.90
CA ARG A 140 -0.57 12.38 28.47
C ARG A 140 -0.90 12.48 26.98
N TYR A 141 -1.14 13.68 26.45
CA TYR A 141 -1.39 13.89 25.03
C TYR A 141 -0.19 13.44 24.18
N VAL A 142 1.03 13.89 24.54
CA VAL A 142 2.25 13.51 23.81
C VAL A 142 2.47 11.99 23.84
N SER A 143 2.22 11.34 24.99
CA SER A 143 2.29 9.89 25.12
C SER A 143 1.26 9.20 24.22
N ASN A 144 -0.01 9.63 24.26
CA ASN A 144 -1.09 9.07 23.45
C ASN A 144 -0.81 9.25 21.95
N ALA A 145 -0.42 10.45 21.52
CA ALA A 145 -0.11 10.74 20.13
C ALA A 145 1.09 9.93 19.61
N THR A 146 2.08 9.64 20.47
CA THR A 146 3.20 8.77 20.12
C THR A 146 2.74 7.31 19.98
N ALA A 147 1.89 6.83 20.89
CA ALA A 147 1.31 5.49 20.78
C ALA A 147 0.47 5.32 19.50
N LEU A 148 -0.29 6.35 19.09
CA LEU A 148 -1.05 6.33 17.83
C LEU A 148 -0.15 6.11 16.61
N LEU A 149 1.03 6.73 16.56
CA LEU A 149 1.99 6.52 15.46
C LEU A 149 2.60 5.12 15.45
N VAL A 150 2.75 4.49 16.62
CA VAL A 150 3.21 3.10 16.73
C VAL A 150 2.11 2.14 16.23
N GLU A 151 0.85 2.41 16.58
CA GLU A 151 -0.28 1.61 16.13
C GLU A 151 -0.50 1.74 14.61
N THR A 152 -0.34 2.94 14.03
CA THR A 152 -0.41 3.10 12.57
C THR A 152 0.70 2.32 11.85
N ALA A 153 1.93 2.37 12.38
CA ALA A 153 3.05 1.59 11.83
C ALA A 153 2.78 0.08 11.89
N ARG A 154 2.26 -0.44 13.01
CA ARG A 154 1.90 -1.87 13.13
C ARG A 154 0.87 -2.30 12.10
N LEU A 155 -0.15 -1.46 11.85
CA LEU A 155 -1.13 -1.75 10.81
C LEU A 155 -0.52 -1.72 9.41
N SER A 156 0.37 -0.78 9.13
CA SER A 156 1.12 -0.75 7.86
C SER A 156 1.96 -2.00 7.66
N ASP A 157 2.69 -2.47 8.68
CA ASP A 157 3.52 -3.68 8.61
C ASP A 157 2.67 -4.93 8.30
N MET A 158 1.48 -5.04 8.90
CA MET A 158 0.55 -6.13 8.62
C MET A 158 0.09 -6.12 7.16
N LEU A 159 -0.28 -4.96 6.62
CA LEU A 159 -0.74 -4.85 5.23
C LEU A 159 0.40 -5.09 4.22
N GLU A 160 1.64 -4.71 4.52
CA GLU A 160 2.79 -5.01 3.65
C GLU A 160 2.97 -6.52 3.44
N ILE A 161 2.84 -7.30 4.51
CA ILE A 161 2.95 -8.77 4.47
C ILE A 161 1.83 -9.37 3.61
N GLU A 162 0.61 -8.86 3.76
CA GLU A 162 -0.54 -9.30 2.97
C GLU A 162 -0.33 -9.02 1.47
N ILE A 163 0.05 -7.79 1.13
CA ILE A 163 0.32 -7.39 -0.26
C ILE A 163 1.37 -8.31 -0.89
N ALA A 164 2.44 -8.62 -0.17
CA ALA A 164 3.52 -9.47 -0.67
C ALA A 164 3.08 -10.93 -0.90
N THR A 165 2.09 -11.40 -0.14
CA THR A 165 1.50 -12.74 -0.28
C THR A 165 0.65 -12.84 -1.55
N ASP A 166 -0.15 -11.81 -1.83
CA ASP A 166 -1.01 -11.77 -3.02
C ASP A 166 -0.24 -11.45 -4.31
N ASN A 167 0.69 -10.50 -4.22
CA ASN A 167 1.44 -9.99 -5.35
C ASN A 167 2.83 -9.49 -4.95
N GLN A 168 3.84 -10.33 -5.20
CA GLN A 168 5.23 -10.05 -4.84
C GLN A 168 5.76 -8.71 -5.35
N MET A 169 5.41 -8.30 -6.58
CA MET A 169 5.91 -7.05 -7.16
C MET A 169 5.30 -5.81 -6.47
N ILE A 170 4.00 -5.85 -6.19
CA ILE A 170 3.34 -4.80 -5.39
C ILE A 170 3.89 -4.79 -3.96
N GLY A 171 4.21 -5.98 -3.41
CA GLY A 171 4.86 -6.11 -2.10
C GLY A 171 6.22 -5.43 -2.04
N LYS A 172 7.06 -5.57 -3.09
CA LYS A 172 8.34 -4.84 -3.19
C LYS A 172 8.15 -3.33 -3.18
N LEU A 173 7.12 -2.82 -3.88
CA LEU A 173 6.78 -1.39 -3.88
C LEU A 173 6.31 -0.92 -2.49
N ALA A 174 5.50 -1.72 -1.79
CA ALA A 174 5.11 -1.44 -0.41
C ALA A 174 6.34 -1.39 0.53
N GLY A 175 7.28 -2.32 0.38
CA GLY A 175 8.55 -2.32 1.13
C GLY A 175 9.41 -1.08 0.86
N LEU A 176 9.54 -0.66 -0.40
CA LEU A 176 10.23 0.58 -0.77
C LEU A 176 9.57 1.81 -0.10
N ALA A 177 8.23 1.87 -0.13
CA ALA A 177 7.46 2.90 0.55
C ALA A 177 7.70 2.90 2.07
N ARG A 178 7.77 1.73 2.71
CA ARG A 178 8.08 1.62 4.15
C ARG A 178 9.48 2.15 4.48
N TYR A 179 10.51 1.80 3.71
CA TYR A 179 11.85 2.35 3.96
C TYR A 179 11.88 3.88 3.87
N SER A 180 11.17 4.45 2.90
CA SER A 180 11.03 5.90 2.77
C SER A 180 10.30 6.54 3.96
N LEU A 181 9.27 5.89 4.52
CA LEU A 181 8.60 6.32 5.74
C LEU A 181 9.53 6.24 6.97
N MET A 182 10.32 5.18 7.09
CA MET A 182 11.30 5.03 8.18
C MET A 182 12.35 6.13 8.14
N LEU A 183 12.88 6.48 6.96
CA LEU A 183 13.80 7.61 6.80
C LEU A 183 13.18 8.92 7.27
N ARG A 184 11.92 9.16 6.87
CA ARG A 184 11.18 10.36 7.27
C ARG A 184 11.01 10.46 8.79
N ASP A 185 10.72 9.35 9.46
CA ASP A 185 10.58 9.31 10.92
C ASP A 185 11.91 9.58 11.63
N ILE A 186 12.94 8.78 11.33
CA ILE A 186 14.25 8.88 11.99
C ILE A 186 14.87 10.26 11.71
N GLY A 187 14.80 10.73 10.46
CA GLY A 187 15.25 12.06 10.07
C GLY A 187 14.46 13.18 10.76
N GLY A 188 13.16 12.99 10.96
CA GLY A 188 12.31 13.88 11.75
C GLY A 188 12.76 13.97 13.20
N ARG A 189 12.99 12.82 13.86
CA ARG A 189 13.45 12.75 15.26
C ARG A 189 14.81 13.40 15.46
N ARG A 190 15.78 13.13 14.57
CA ARG A 190 17.08 13.81 14.53
C ARG A 190 16.90 15.33 14.42
N SER A 191 16.03 15.76 13.52
CA SER A 191 15.77 17.19 13.30
C SER A 191 15.09 17.87 14.48
N THR A 192 14.16 17.19 15.16
CA THR A 192 13.53 17.68 16.39
C THR A 192 14.54 17.85 17.51
N MET A 193 15.49 16.92 17.66
CA MET A 193 16.57 17.05 18.63
C MET A 193 17.38 18.33 18.39
N LEU A 194 17.81 18.59 17.15
CA LEU A 194 18.52 19.84 16.82
C LEU A 194 17.63 21.08 16.99
N THR A 195 16.33 20.99 16.64
CA THR A 195 15.36 22.08 16.84
C THR A 195 15.24 22.48 18.31
N SER A 196 15.35 21.51 19.24
CA SER A 196 15.27 21.77 20.68
C SER A 196 16.41 22.66 21.18
N TYR A 197 17.61 22.55 20.60
CA TYR A 197 18.74 23.42 20.92
C TYR A 197 18.45 24.88 20.57
N PHE A 198 17.89 25.15 19.38
CA PHE A 198 17.57 26.52 18.98
C PHE A 198 16.47 27.18 19.85
N GLY A 199 15.60 26.39 20.46
CA GLY A 199 14.60 26.89 21.41
C GLY A 199 15.13 27.05 22.83
N ASN A 200 16.16 26.29 23.21
CA ASN A 200 16.80 26.33 24.51
C ASN A 200 18.29 25.97 24.35
N PRO A 201 19.17 26.96 24.12
CA PRO A 201 20.56 26.74 23.66
C PRO A 201 21.47 26.29 24.81
N LYS A 202 21.16 25.11 25.35
CA LYS A 202 21.99 24.41 26.33
C LYS A 202 22.87 23.38 25.60
N PRO A 203 24.11 23.17 26.05
CA PRO A 203 24.95 22.09 25.53
C PRO A 203 24.21 20.75 25.61
N PHE A 204 24.37 19.92 24.59
CA PHE A 204 23.82 18.57 24.61
C PHE A 204 24.47 17.73 25.70
N THR A 205 23.66 16.94 26.40
CA THR A 205 24.16 15.94 27.35
C THR A 205 24.88 14.81 26.61
N PRO A 206 25.74 14.03 27.27
CA PRO A 206 26.38 12.86 26.65
C PRO A 206 25.38 11.89 26.00
N ALA A 207 24.23 11.65 26.66
CA ALA A 207 23.17 10.81 26.13
C ALA A 207 22.52 11.39 24.87
N GLN A 208 22.35 12.71 24.79
CA GLN A 208 21.86 13.37 23.58
C GLN A 208 22.87 13.24 22.43
N VAL A 209 24.16 13.41 22.72
CA VAL A 209 25.23 13.24 21.73
C VAL A 209 25.24 11.81 21.17
N GLU A 210 25.17 10.81 22.03
CA GLU A 210 25.04 9.40 21.63
C GLU A 210 23.79 9.17 20.78
N GLN A 211 22.65 9.70 21.21
CA GLN A 211 21.38 9.56 20.50
C GLN A 211 21.41 10.16 19.08
N PHE A 212 22.14 11.25 18.87
CA PHE A 212 22.35 11.82 17.53
C PHE A 212 23.08 10.83 16.62
N TYR A 213 24.17 10.22 17.10
CA TYR A 213 24.92 9.23 16.33
C TYR A 213 24.12 7.95 16.08
N ILE A 214 23.26 7.53 17.02
CA ILE A 214 22.31 6.44 16.79
C ILE A 214 21.39 6.77 15.61
N PHE A 215 20.82 7.98 15.55
CA PHE A 215 19.98 8.38 14.43
C PHE A 215 20.76 8.43 13.10
N GLU A 216 22.01 8.91 13.11
CA GLU A 216 22.86 8.89 11.92
C GLU A 216 23.10 7.47 11.40
N GLY A 217 23.41 6.54 12.29
CA GLY A 217 23.59 5.13 11.94
C GLY A 217 22.33 4.52 11.35
N GLN A 218 21.18 4.73 12.01
CA GLN A 218 19.89 4.24 11.54
C GLN A 218 19.52 4.81 10.17
N ILE A 219 19.73 6.11 9.92
CA ILE A 219 19.48 6.73 8.61
C ILE A 219 20.33 6.08 7.53
N ARG A 220 21.63 5.85 7.78
CA ARG A 220 22.53 5.19 6.81
C ARG A 220 22.09 3.75 6.51
N THR A 221 21.71 3.00 7.54
CA THR A 221 21.21 1.63 7.37
C THR A 221 19.94 1.60 6.54
N VAL A 222 18.93 2.40 6.87
CA VAL A 222 17.66 2.42 6.13
C VAL A 222 17.86 2.96 4.71
N TRP A 223 18.76 3.93 4.51
CA TRP A 223 19.10 4.43 3.18
C TRP A 223 19.69 3.34 2.30
N SER A 224 20.63 2.54 2.82
CA SER A 224 21.20 1.42 2.08
C SER A 224 20.15 0.37 1.70
N MET A 225 19.19 0.09 2.58
CA MET A 225 18.05 -0.79 2.28
C MET A 225 17.15 -0.20 1.19
N LEU A 226 16.89 1.11 1.26
CA LEU A 226 16.09 1.82 0.26
C LEU A 226 16.78 1.82 -1.11
N GLU A 227 18.08 2.10 -1.18
CA GLU A 227 18.84 2.07 -2.43
C GLU A 227 18.82 0.69 -3.07
N HIS A 228 19.00 -0.37 -2.28
CA HIS A 228 18.92 -1.73 -2.77
C HIS A 228 17.51 -2.04 -3.30
N ALA A 229 16.46 -1.77 -2.53
CA ALA A 229 15.08 -1.99 -2.95
C ALA A 229 14.74 -1.16 -4.22
N SER A 230 15.24 0.07 -4.31
CA SER A 230 15.04 0.93 -5.48
C SER A 230 15.74 0.38 -6.72
N SER A 231 16.91 -0.24 -6.58
CA SER A 231 17.64 -0.84 -7.72
C SER A 231 16.90 -2.03 -8.32
N GLU A 232 16.19 -2.81 -7.50
CA GLU A 232 15.34 -3.91 -8.01
C GLU A 232 14.10 -3.43 -8.78
N LEU A 233 13.77 -2.14 -8.67
CA LEU A 233 12.55 -1.51 -9.18
C LEU A 233 12.84 -0.37 -10.16
N GLU A 234 14.09 -0.23 -10.63
CA GLU A 234 14.54 0.93 -11.41
C GLU A 234 13.84 1.09 -12.77
N GLU A 235 13.35 -0.01 -13.32
CA GLU A 235 12.58 -0.06 -14.57
C GLU A 235 11.15 0.50 -14.42
N LEU A 236 10.65 0.62 -13.18
CA LEU A 236 9.32 1.14 -12.93
C LEU A 236 9.31 2.67 -12.96
N PRO A 237 8.31 3.30 -13.60
CA PRO A 237 8.25 4.74 -13.74
C PRO A 237 8.36 5.49 -12.41
N GLY A 238 9.21 6.52 -12.36
CA GLY A 238 9.33 7.44 -11.23
C GLY A 238 10.20 6.96 -10.07
N ILE A 239 10.53 5.67 -9.97
CA ILE A 239 11.32 5.11 -8.85
C ILE A 239 12.70 5.76 -8.78
N THR A 240 13.47 5.71 -9.86
CA THR A 240 14.82 6.30 -9.94
C THR A 240 14.80 7.80 -9.64
N ALA A 241 13.82 8.54 -10.19
CA ALA A 241 13.69 9.97 -9.95
C ALA A 241 13.34 10.30 -8.49
N GLY A 242 12.44 9.53 -7.88
CA GLY A 242 12.06 9.66 -6.47
C GLY A 242 13.22 9.38 -5.53
N THR A 243 13.98 8.30 -5.79
CA THR A 243 15.18 7.93 -5.04
C THR A 243 16.29 8.98 -5.17
N GLN A 244 16.55 9.48 -6.38
CA GLN A 244 17.54 10.54 -6.59
C GLN A 244 17.16 11.84 -5.87
N LYS A 245 15.87 12.21 -5.87
CA LYS A 245 15.38 13.37 -5.14
C LYS A 245 15.60 13.23 -3.62
N ALA A 246 15.23 12.08 -3.05
CA ALA A 246 15.48 11.80 -1.64
C ALA A 246 16.98 11.82 -1.32
N LYS A 247 17.83 11.24 -2.18
CA LYS A 247 19.27 11.28 -2.01
C LYS A 247 19.79 12.73 -1.96
N ALA A 248 19.48 13.53 -2.98
CA ALA A 248 20.01 14.88 -3.11
C ALA A 248 19.56 15.80 -1.96
N GLU A 249 18.27 15.76 -1.61
CA GLU A 249 17.72 16.70 -0.63
C GLU A 249 17.86 16.19 0.80
N PHE A 250 17.51 14.93 1.09
CA PHE A 250 17.47 14.41 2.45
C PHE A 250 18.83 13.86 2.91
N ILE A 251 19.49 13.03 2.09
CA ILE A 251 20.76 12.40 2.49
C ILE A 251 21.90 13.40 2.34
N ASP A 252 22.05 14.00 1.17
CA ASP A 252 23.21 14.83 0.85
C ASP A 252 23.06 16.23 1.47
N LEU A 253 22.00 16.98 1.15
CA LEU A 253 21.82 18.35 1.64
C LEU A 253 21.51 18.42 3.15
N LEU A 254 20.46 17.74 3.61
CA LEU A 254 20.08 17.77 5.03
C LEU A 254 21.07 17.00 5.90
N GLY A 255 21.56 15.84 5.47
CA GLY A 255 22.57 15.07 6.21
C GLY A 255 23.83 15.89 6.48
N LYS A 256 24.40 16.52 5.43
CA LYS A 256 25.55 17.42 5.60
C LYS A 256 25.24 18.55 6.57
N ARG A 257 24.11 19.25 6.40
CA ARG A 257 23.80 20.43 7.21
C ARG A 257 23.55 20.07 8.68
N THR A 258 22.86 18.97 8.95
CA THR A 258 22.61 18.51 10.33
C THR A 258 23.90 18.13 11.04
N GLN A 259 24.84 17.49 10.33
CA GLN A 259 26.16 17.19 10.88
C GLN A 259 26.97 18.45 11.19
N GLU A 260 27.00 19.44 10.28
CA GLU A 260 27.67 20.73 10.51
C GLU A 260 27.10 21.46 11.73
N VAL A 261 25.77 21.59 11.82
CA VAL A 261 25.10 22.23 12.95
C VAL A 261 25.42 21.49 14.26
N PHE A 262 25.34 20.17 14.25
CA PHE A 262 25.66 19.37 15.43
C PHE A 262 27.10 19.58 15.90
N GLN A 263 28.07 19.59 14.99
CA GLN A 263 29.48 19.85 15.33
C GLN A 263 29.70 21.27 15.87
N ASN A 264 29.02 22.27 15.31
CA ASN A 264 29.08 23.64 15.83
C ASN A 264 28.51 23.73 17.25
N ILE A 265 27.40 23.03 17.54
CA ILE A 265 26.83 22.94 18.90
C ILE A 265 27.86 22.34 19.87
N LEU A 266 28.49 21.22 19.52
CA LEU A 266 29.49 20.57 20.39
C LEU A 266 30.70 21.47 20.67
N GLN A 267 31.07 22.31 19.72
CA GLN A 267 32.22 23.22 19.81
C GLN A 267 31.85 24.60 20.37
N ASN A 268 30.60 24.82 20.79
CA ASN A 268 30.05 26.13 21.18
C ASN A 268 30.30 27.22 20.11
N LYS A 269 30.25 26.85 18.83
CA LYS A 269 30.37 27.76 17.69
C LYS A 269 28.99 28.19 17.21
N ASP A 270 28.96 29.31 16.49
CA ASP A 270 27.75 29.74 15.82
C ASP A 270 27.27 28.69 14.80
N THR A 271 26.02 28.29 14.94
CA THR A 271 25.31 27.37 14.06
C THR A 271 24.81 28.02 12.78
N GLY A 272 24.74 29.37 12.73
CA GLY A 272 24.24 30.12 11.58
C GLY A 272 22.71 30.07 11.41
N PHE A 273 21.98 29.54 12.38
CA PHE A 273 20.52 29.43 12.34
C PHE A 273 19.84 30.03 13.57
N ALA A 274 18.72 30.70 13.32
CA ALA A 274 17.68 30.93 14.31
C ALA A 274 16.66 29.77 14.22
N ILE A 275 15.85 29.59 15.27
CA ILE A 275 14.88 28.48 15.32
C ILE A 275 13.94 28.43 14.11
N ASP A 276 13.44 29.57 13.65
CA ASP A 276 12.47 29.62 12.55
C ASP A 276 13.15 29.41 11.19
N SER A 277 14.37 29.90 10.99
CA SER A 277 15.13 29.64 9.78
C SER A 277 15.59 28.18 9.70
N TRP A 278 15.94 27.56 10.83
CA TRP A 278 16.21 26.12 10.90
C TRP A 278 14.98 25.29 10.52
N ARG A 279 13.82 25.57 11.12
CA ARG A 279 12.57 24.88 10.77
C ARG A 279 12.20 25.06 9.30
N ALA A 280 12.37 26.26 8.76
CA ALA A 280 12.12 26.54 7.35
C ALA A 280 13.06 25.74 6.43
N PHE A 281 14.33 25.62 6.79
CA PHE A 281 15.33 24.85 6.04
C PHE A 281 15.05 23.34 6.08
N VAL A 282 14.71 22.77 7.23
CA VAL A 282 14.58 21.32 7.41
C VAL A 282 13.33 20.74 6.75
N ARG A 283 12.22 21.50 6.70
CA ARG A 283 10.92 21.00 6.23
C ARG A 283 10.96 20.43 4.79
N PRO A 284 11.48 21.14 3.76
CA PRO A 284 11.47 20.60 2.40
C PRO A 284 12.32 19.33 2.23
N PRO A 285 13.56 19.25 2.72
CA PRO A 285 14.34 18.00 2.67
C PRO A 285 13.69 16.82 3.39
N LEU A 286 13.03 17.06 4.53
CA LEU A 286 12.24 16.01 5.18
C LEU A 286 11.08 15.55 4.28
N ALA A 287 10.37 16.46 3.62
CA ALA A 287 9.33 16.07 2.66
C ALA A 287 9.90 15.29 1.47
N ALA A 288 11.09 15.64 0.99
CA ALA A 288 11.76 14.95 -0.11
C ALA A 288 12.14 13.49 0.23
N SER A 289 12.36 13.16 1.50
CA SER A 289 12.58 11.76 1.93
C SER A 289 11.40 10.83 1.60
N LEU A 290 10.20 11.39 1.35
CA LEU A 290 8.98 10.66 0.97
C LEU A 290 8.81 10.51 -0.55
N ALA A 291 9.71 11.04 -1.37
CA ALA A 291 9.62 10.93 -2.82
C ALA A 291 9.63 9.46 -3.32
N PRO A 292 10.46 8.54 -2.77
CA PRO A 292 10.42 7.12 -3.16
C PRO A 292 9.09 6.45 -2.80
N ARG A 293 8.51 6.76 -1.63
CA ARG A 293 7.17 6.30 -1.24
C ARG A 293 6.11 6.69 -2.26
N ASN A 294 6.08 7.97 -2.65
CA ASN A 294 5.08 8.46 -3.59
C ASN A 294 5.25 7.78 -4.96
N ALA A 295 6.48 7.66 -5.46
CA ALA A 295 6.77 6.93 -6.69
C ALA A 295 6.35 5.45 -6.61
N ALA A 296 6.56 4.80 -5.46
CA ALA A 296 6.15 3.42 -5.25
C ALA A 296 4.63 3.25 -5.28
N PHE A 297 3.87 4.19 -4.70
CA PHE A 297 2.40 4.18 -4.77
C PHE A 297 1.89 4.40 -6.19
N ASP A 298 2.45 5.36 -6.92
CA ASP A 298 2.07 5.63 -8.31
C ASP A 298 2.40 4.43 -9.22
N ALA A 299 3.57 3.82 -9.06
CA ALA A 299 3.98 2.63 -9.79
C ALA A 299 3.12 1.41 -9.45
N ALA A 300 2.76 1.22 -8.17
CA ALA A 300 1.90 0.12 -7.74
C ALA A 300 0.49 0.23 -8.34
N GLU A 301 -0.06 1.45 -8.38
CA GLU A 301 -1.35 1.69 -9.01
C GLU A 301 -1.30 1.39 -10.52
N ALA A 302 -0.30 1.93 -11.23
CA ALA A 302 -0.14 1.71 -12.66
C ALA A 302 0.03 0.22 -13.00
N LEU A 303 0.86 -0.49 -12.22
CA LEU A 303 1.10 -1.92 -12.40
C LEU A 303 -0.16 -2.74 -12.12
N SER A 304 -0.89 -2.43 -11.05
CA SER A 304 -2.12 -3.12 -10.69
C SER A 304 -3.19 -2.95 -11.77
N VAL A 305 -3.39 -1.73 -12.27
CA VAL A 305 -4.33 -1.46 -13.37
C VAL A 305 -3.99 -2.27 -14.63
N ALA A 306 -2.71 -2.33 -14.99
CA ALA A 306 -2.25 -3.10 -16.14
C ALA A 306 -2.47 -4.61 -15.95
N GLN A 307 -2.13 -5.15 -14.78
CA GLN A 307 -2.30 -6.57 -14.47
C GLN A 307 -3.78 -6.98 -14.43
N ILE A 308 -4.63 -6.19 -13.78
CA ILE A 308 -6.09 -6.43 -13.73
C ILE A 308 -6.68 -6.43 -15.14
N SER A 309 -6.33 -5.44 -15.97
CA SER A 309 -6.84 -5.34 -17.34
C SER A 309 -6.40 -6.53 -18.20
N SER A 310 -5.12 -6.90 -18.11
CA SER A 310 -4.55 -8.03 -18.85
C SER A 310 -5.19 -9.36 -18.45
N ALA A 311 -5.25 -9.66 -17.15
CA ALA A 311 -5.83 -10.90 -16.63
C ALA A 311 -7.33 -11.00 -16.95
N ARG A 312 -8.08 -9.91 -16.84
CA ARG A 312 -9.50 -9.86 -17.21
C ARG A 312 -9.72 -10.12 -18.70
N MET A 313 -8.88 -9.57 -19.58
CA MET A 313 -8.95 -9.82 -21.01
C MET A 313 -8.64 -11.29 -21.32
N ALA A 314 -7.55 -11.82 -20.75
CA ALA A 314 -7.14 -13.21 -20.93
C ALA A 314 -8.21 -14.19 -20.42
N PHE A 315 -8.81 -13.91 -19.26
CA PHE A 315 -9.94 -14.68 -18.72
C PHE A 315 -11.16 -14.67 -19.66
N THR A 316 -11.57 -13.48 -20.13
CA THR A 316 -12.68 -13.35 -21.08
C THR A 316 -12.44 -14.17 -22.35
N LEU A 317 -11.23 -14.11 -22.90
CA LEU A 317 -10.84 -14.89 -24.08
C LEU A 317 -10.84 -16.39 -23.79
N ALA A 318 -10.31 -16.82 -22.63
CA ALA A 318 -10.30 -18.21 -22.21
C ALA A 318 -11.70 -18.80 -22.14
N VAL A 319 -12.63 -18.10 -21.48
CA VAL A 319 -14.04 -18.48 -21.39
C VAL A 319 -14.70 -18.51 -22.77
N GLY A 320 -14.43 -17.50 -23.60
CA GLY A 320 -14.94 -17.43 -24.98
C GLY A 320 -14.49 -18.61 -25.84
N VAL A 321 -13.20 -18.97 -25.78
CA VAL A 321 -12.64 -20.14 -26.49
C VAL A 321 -13.24 -21.44 -25.97
N CYS A 322 -13.39 -21.61 -24.65
CA CYS A 322 -14.07 -22.77 -24.07
C CYS A 322 -15.50 -22.90 -24.58
N GLY A 323 -16.25 -21.78 -24.60
CA GLY A 323 -17.60 -21.73 -25.15
C GLY A 323 -17.65 -22.10 -26.62
N LEU A 324 -16.71 -21.60 -27.43
CA LEU A 324 -16.61 -21.93 -28.85
C LEU A 324 -16.31 -23.43 -29.06
N ILE A 325 -15.39 -24.02 -28.31
CA ILE A 325 -15.09 -25.45 -28.38
C ILE A 325 -16.32 -26.28 -28.05
N LEU A 326 -17.05 -25.93 -26.98
CA LEU A 326 -18.30 -26.60 -26.61
C LEU A 326 -19.34 -26.52 -27.73
N LEU A 327 -19.53 -25.34 -28.32
CA LEU A 327 -20.44 -25.15 -29.45
C LEU A 327 -20.03 -25.96 -30.68
N LEU A 328 -18.73 -26.05 -30.97
CA LEU A 328 -18.22 -26.86 -32.08
C LEU A 328 -18.43 -28.35 -31.84
N VAL A 329 -18.13 -28.85 -30.65
CA VAL A 329 -18.34 -30.27 -30.28
C VAL A 329 -19.82 -30.64 -30.38
N LEU A 330 -20.71 -29.80 -29.83
CA LEU A 330 -22.16 -30.00 -29.90
C LEU A 330 -22.67 -29.90 -31.34
N GLY A 331 -22.24 -28.87 -32.07
CA GLY A 331 -22.63 -28.63 -33.46
C GLY A 331 -22.22 -29.76 -34.39
N PHE A 332 -21.00 -30.27 -34.24
CA PHE A 332 -20.51 -31.40 -35.03
C PHE A 332 -21.22 -32.71 -34.67
N GLY A 333 -21.52 -32.92 -33.38
CA GLY A 333 -22.34 -34.05 -32.93
C GLY A 333 -23.75 -34.04 -33.53
N LEU A 334 -24.39 -32.87 -33.58
CA LEU A 334 -25.69 -32.67 -34.23
C LEU A 334 -25.60 -32.89 -35.75
N PHE A 335 -24.56 -32.35 -36.39
CA PHE A 335 -24.33 -32.48 -37.83
C PHE A 335 -24.15 -33.95 -38.25
N ILE A 336 -23.25 -34.70 -37.60
CA ILE A 336 -23.05 -36.13 -37.89
C ILE A 336 -24.34 -36.91 -37.67
N THR A 337 -25.06 -36.62 -36.59
CA THR A 337 -26.30 -37.33 -36.27
C THR A 337 -27.35 -37.12 -37.36
N ARG A 338 -27.54 -35.87 -37.82
CA ARG A 338 -28.56 -35.52 -38.84
C ARG A 338 -28.17 -35.91 -40.26
N ARG A 339 -26.90 -35.72 -40.65
CA ARG A 339 -26.47 -35.85 -42.06
C ARG A 339 -25.87 -37.21 -42.39
N VAL A 340 -25.34 -37.93 -41.41
CA VAL A 340 -24.65 -39.21 -41.66
C VAL A 340 -25.43 -40.36 -41.03
N VAL A 341 -25.71 -40.28 -39.73
CA VAL A 341 -26.30 -41.39 -38.98
C VAL A 341 -27.74 -41.66 -39.36
N GLN A 342 -28.58 -40.63 -39.41
CA GLN A 342 -30.01 -40.78 -39.74
C GLN A 342 -30.22 -41.37 -41.15
N PRO A 343 -29.63 -40.82 -42.23
CA PRO A 343 -29.81 -41.37 -43.58
C PRO A 343 -29.31 -42.82 -43.73
N ILE A 344 -28.16 -43.17 -43.12
CA ILE A 344 -27.64 -44.55 -43.15
C ILE A 344 -28.60 -45.51 -42.44
N ARG A 345 -29.20 -45.07 -41.33
CA ARG A 345 -30.19 -45.87 -40.61
C ARG A 345 -31.45 -46.08 -41.43
N GLU A 346 -31.93 -45.07 -42.14
CA GLU A 346 -33.09 -45.17 -43.03
C GLU A 346 -32.83 -46.15 -44.18
N MET A 347 -31.66 -46.08 -44.83
CA MET A 347 -31.29 -47.05 -45.86
C MET A 347 -31.17 -48.48 -45.32
N ALA A 348 -30.59 -48.65 -44.13
CA ALA A 348 -30.47 -49.97 -43.51
C ALA A 348 -31.85 -50.59 -43.21
N ILE A 349 -32.79 -49.78 -42.69
CA ILE A 349 -34.17 -50.22 -42.46
C ILE A 349 -34.85 -50.58 -43.78
N GLY A 350 -34.66 -49.77 -44.84
CA GLY A 350 -35.22 -50.05 -46.16
C GLY A 350 -34.70 -51.36 -46.77
N ILE A 351 -33.39 -51.64 -46.65
CA ILE A 351 -32.79 -52.90 -47.12
C ILE A 351 -33.34 -54.08 -46.32
N GLU A 352 -33.53 -53.94 -45.02
CA GLU A 352 -34.07 -54.99 -44.16
C GLU A 352 -35.55 -55.29 -44.48
N GLN A 353 -36.34 -54.26 -44.82
CA GLN A 353 -37.71 -54.42 -45.31
C GLN A 353 -37.77 -55.14 -46.67
N ILE A 354 -36.85 -54.82 -47.60
CA ILE A 354 -36.70 -55.56 -48.87
C ILE A 354 -36.36 -57.03 -48.60
N ALA A 355 -35.39 -57.29 -47.73
CA ALA A 355 -34.93 -58.64 -47.42
C ALA A 355 -36.00 -59.49 -46.71
N GLN A 356 -36.90 -58.87 -45.95
CA GLN A 356 -38.03 -59.53 -45.30
C GLN A 356 -39.26 -59.69 -46.21
N GLY A 357 -39.20 -59.22 -47.46
CA GLY A 357 -40.29 -59.34 -48.43
C GLY A 357 -41.50 -58.46 -48.11
N VAL A 358 -41.30 -57.35 -47.40
CA VAL A 358 -42.37 -56.45 -46.91
C VAL A 358 -42.59 -55.27 -47.87
N LEU A 359 -42.17 -55.39 -49.13
CA LEU A 359 -42.34 -54.35 -50.15
C LEU A 359 -43.30 -54.76 -51.25
#